data_AF-G1PIL7-F1
#
_entry.id   AF-G1PIL7-F1
#
_cell.length_a   1.000
_cell.length_b   1.000
_cell.length_c   1.000
_cell.angle_alpha   90.00
_cell.angle_beta   90.00
_cell.angle_gamma   90.00
#
_symmetry.space_group_name_H-M   'P 1'
#
loop_
_entity.id
_entity.type
_entity.pdbx_description
1 polymer ?
#
loop_
_entity_poly.entity_id
_entity_poly.type
_entity_poly.pdbx_seq_one_letter_code
_entity_poly.pdbx_strand_id
1 'polypeptide(L)'
;MCSRPAPREPLRRVAVIGGTHGNEMSGVHLARHWLRALGELQRPSFSAVPVLANPAATAACRRYVDCDLNRAFTGAFLTARAHPDDPYEVTRARELNQLLGPKASGQAFDFVLDLHNTTASMGTCLIESSHNVFAMHLCRHLQLQSPELPCRVFLYQLPGEETYSVNSVAKSGLGLELGPQPQGVLRADLLVRMRALVAAALDFIQLFNQGTEFPAFELEAYRNVSSVDFPRTETGDLAGTVHPQLQ
;
A
#
# COMPACT_ATOMS: atom_id res chain seq x y z
N MET A 1 -25.83 -23.60 0.52
CA MET A 1 -25.99 -23.51 1.98
C MET A 1 -25.60 -22.11 2.40
N CYS A 2 -26.54 -21.31 2.91
CA CYS A 2 -26.22 -19.98 3.43
C CYS A 2 -25.53 -20.12 4.78
N SER A 3 -24.20 -20.06 4.81
CA SER A 3 -23.48 -19.67 6.01
C SER A 3 -23.91 -18.24 6.33
N ARG A 4 -24.59 -18.04 7.47
CA ARG A 4 -24.78 -16.68 8.00
C ARG A 4 -23.38 -16.10 8.22
N PRO A 5 -23.02 -14.95 7.60
CA PRO A 5 -21.73 -14.34 7.86
C PRO A 5 -21.69 -13.97 9.34
N ALA A 6 -20.55 -14.20 10.01
CA ALA A 6 -20.25 -13.54 11.27
C ALA A 6 -20.55 -12.03 11.12
N PRO A 7 -21.05 -11.34 12.17
CA PRO A 7 -21.36 -9.93 12.08
C PRO A 7 -20.14 -9.16 11.56
N ARG A 8 -20.30 -8.45 10.43
CA ARG A 8 -19.24 -7.65 9.82
C ARG A 8 -19.05 -6.40 10.68
N GLU A 9 -17.95 -6.33 11.43
CA GLU A 9 -17.60 -5.11 12.16
C GLU A 9 -17.29 -3.98 11.16
N PRO A 10 -17.90 -2.80 11.30
CA PRO A 10 -17.58 -1.65 10.46
C PRO A 10 -16.11 -1.23 10.59
N LEU A 11 -15.46 -0.90 9.49
CA LEU A 11 -14.10 -0.35 9.48
C LEU A 11 -14.17 1.14 9.81
N ARG A 12 -13.71 1.51 11.01
CA ARG A 12 -13.74 2.91 11.47
C ARG A 12 -12.37 3.55 11.52
N ARG A 13 -11.33 2.74 11.76
CA ARG A 13 -9.94 3.19 11.82
C ARG A 13 -9.26 2.86 10.50
N VAL A 14 -9.36 3.81 9.57
CA VAL A 14 -8.77 3.72 8.23
C VAL A 14 -7.66 4.74 8.09
N ALA A 15 -6.55 4.36 7.48
CA ALA A 15 -5.46 5.27 7.14
C ALA A 15 -5.14 5.23 5.64
N VAL A 16 -4.78 6.38 5.10
CA VAL A 16 -4.23 6.53 3.75
C VAL A 16 -2.80 7.04 3.89
N ILE A 17 -1.84 6.23 3.44
CA ILE A 17 -0.43 6.46 3.64
C ILE A 17 0.22 6.83 2.32
N GLY A 18 0.95 7.94 2.31
CA GLY A 18 1.80 8.32 1.19
C GLY A 18 3.23 8.57 1.64
N GLY A 19 4.17 8.49 0.70
CA GLY A 19 5.58 8.72 0.99
C GLY A 19 6.20 7.67 1.91
N THR A 20 5.75 6.42 1.79
CA THR A 20 6.48 5.25 2.35
C THR A 20 7.89 5.20 1.76
N HIS A 21 7.98 5.40 0.44
CA HIS A 21 9.20 5.78 -0.25
C HIS A 21 9.16 7.28 -0.57
N GLY A 22 10.16 8.03 -0.15
CA GLY A 22 10.12 9.50 -0.18
C GLY A 22 10.24 10.16 -1.56
N ASN A 23 10.52 9.38 -2.61
CA ASN A 23 10.64 9.84 -4.00
C ASN A 23 9.50 9.37 -4.92
N GLU A 24 8.43 8.80 -4.36
CA GLU A 24 7.23 8.37 -5.08
C GLU A 24 6.12 9.43 -4.96
N MET A 25 6.10 10.32 -5.96
CA MET A 25 5.55 11.67 -5.78
C MET A 25 4.03 11.74 -5.66
N SER A 26 3.28 10.81 -6.25
CA SER A 26 1.81 10.88 -6.19
C SER A 26 1.32 10.70 -4.76
N GLY A 27 1.81 9.67 -4.06
CA GLY A 27 1.49 9.44 -2.65
C GLY A 27 1.98 10.56 -1.74
N VAL A 28 3.22 11.05 -1.95
CA VAL A 28 3.78 12.18 -1.19
C VAL A 28 2.90 13.43 -1.27
N HIS A 29 2.51 13.82 -2.48
CA HIS A 29 1.74 15.06 -2.68
C HIS A 29 0.29 14.92 -2.20
N LEU A 30 -0.34 13.76 -2.38
CA LEU A 30 -1.69 13.51 -1.86
C LEU A 30 -1.72 13.50 -0.33
N ALA A 31 -0.78 12.82 0.32
CA ALA A 31 -0.69 12.83 1.79
C ALA A 31 -0.50 14.26 2.34
N ARG A 32 0.41 15.04 1.74
CA ARG A 32 0.61 16.45 2.11
C ARG A 32 -0.63 17.31 1.88
N HIS A 33 -1.37 17.08 0.80
CA HIS A 33 -2.61 17.79 0.49
C HIS A 33 -3.67 17.50 1.57
N TRP A 34 -3.92 16.22 1.86
CA TRP A 34 -4.95 15.83 2.81
C TRP A 34 -4.60 16.14 4.27
N LEU A 35 -3.31 16.18 4.65
CA LEU A 35 -2.88 16.67 5.96
C LEU A 35 -3.27 18.14 6.22
N ARG A 36 -3.48 18.95 5.17
CA ARG A 36 -3.95 20.33 5.29
C ARG A 36 -5.48 20.43 5.27
N ALA A 37 -6.14 19.52 4.57
CA ALA A 37 -7.60 19.51 4.41
C ALA A 37 -8.11 18.06 4.30
N LEU A 38 -8.75 17.60 5.37
CA LEU A 38 -9.25 16.22 5.47
C LEU A 38 -10.52 15.94 4.65
N GLY A 39 -11.16 16.97 4.08
CA GLY A 39 -12.52 16.87 3.54
C GLY A 39 -12.73 15.71 2.56
N GLU A 40 -11.76 15.43 1.69
CA GLU A 40 -11.84 14.33 0.72
C GLU A 40 -11.74 12.92 1.33
N LEU A 41 -11.20 12.83 2.54
CA LEU A 41 -11.03 11.58 3.28
C LEU A 41 -12.20 11.29 4.24
N GLN A 42 -13.20 12.17 4.30
CA GLN A 42 -14.37 11.99 5.14
C GLN A 42 -15.46 11.21 4.42
N ARG A 43 -16.10 10.29 5.13
CA ARG A 43 -17.31 9.58 4.73
C ARG A 43 -18.31 9.58 5.89
N PRO A 44 -19.61 9.34 5.64
CA PRO A 44 -20.60 9.39 6.71
C PRO A 44 -20.32 8.49 7.91
N SER A 45 -19.71 7.30 7.71
CA SER A 45 -19.45 6.34 8.79
C SER A 45 -18.05 6.40 9.37
N PHE A 46 -17.09 7.09 8.73
CA PHE A 46 -15.69 7.14 9.16
C PHE A 46 -14.92 8.30 8.49
N SER A 47 -13.74 8.63 9.01
CA SER A 47 -12.81 9.55 8.34
C SER A 47 -11.45 8.90 8.28
N ALA A 48 -10.86 8.80 7.09
CA ALA A 48 -9.53 8.22 6.94
C ALA A 48 -8.46 9.22 7.41
N VAL A 49 -7.44 8.69 8.10
CA VAL A 49 -6.31 9.48 8.60
C VAL A 49 -5.22 9.50 7.53
N PRO A 50 -4.85 10.67 6.96
CA PRO A 50 -3.71 10.77 6.07
C PRO A 50 -2.41 10.70 6.87
N VAL A 51 -1.43 9.96 6.37
CA VAL A 51 -0.10 9.84 6.99
C VAL A 51 0.99 10.02 5.95
N LEU A 52 1.97 10.87 6.26
CA LEU A 52 3.25 10.89 5.56
C LEU A 52 4.19 9.88 6.23
N ALA A 53 4.41 8.73 5.59
CA ALA A 53 5.07 7.58 6.23
C ALA A 53 6.56 7.81 6.48
N ASN A 54 7.31 8.37 5.52
CA ASN A 54 8.74 8.64 5.69
C ASN A 54 9.05 10.14 5.51
N PRO A 55 8.88 10.98 6.55
CA PRO A 55 9.10 12.42 6.44
C PRO A 55 10.53 12.80 6.02
N ALA A 56 11.57 12.17 6.59
CA ALA A 56 12.96 12.49 6.28
C ALA A 56 13.35 12.11 4.85
N ALA A 57 13.01 10.90 4.39
CA ALA A 57 13.26 10.51 3.00
C ALA A 57 12.47 11.37 2.02
N THR A 58 11.24 11.75 2.38
CA THR A 58 10.42 12.65 1.57
C THR A 58 11.04 14.05 1.47
N ALA A 59 11.57 14.58 2.58
CA ALA A 59 12.25 15.88 2.58
C ALA A 59 13.51 15.85 1.68
N ALA A 60 14.22 14.71 1.66
CA ALA A 60 15.39 14.49 0.81
C ALA A 60 15.04 14.07 -0.63
N CYS A 61 13.77 13.84 -0.97
CA CYS A 61 13.32 13.24 -2.22
C CYS A 61 14.11 11.96 -2.56
N ARG A 62 14.26 11.07 -1.58
CA ARG A 62 14.94 9.76 -1.71
C ARG A 62 13.98 8.64 -1.34
N ARG A 63 14.28 7.42 -1.79
CA ARG A 63 13.49 6.24 -1.43
C ARG A 63 13.45 6.05 0.09
N TYR A 64 14.62 6.09 0.72
CA TYR A 64 14.83 6.00 2.17
C TYR A 64 16.09 6.79 2.58
N VAL A 65 16.31 6.92 3.90
CA VAL A 65 17.52 7.48 4.51
C VAL A 65 18.55 6.40 4.78
N ASP A 66 18.23 5.43 5.64
CA ASP A 66 19.18 4.39 6.08
C ASP A 66 18.80 3.00 5.53
N CYS A 67 17.53 2.63 5.58
CA CYS A 67 17.05 1.36 5.02
C CYS A 67 15.61 1.47 4.49
N ASP A 68 15.15 0.47 3.73
CA ASP A 68 13.80 0.52 3.15
C ASP A 68 12.71 0.43 4.23
N LEU A 69 11.95 1.50 4.44
CA LEU A 69 10.84 1.54 5.40
C LEU A 69 9.83 0.41 5.16
N ASN A 70 9.56 0.09 3.90
CA ASN A 70 8.61 -0.95 3.52
C ASN A 70 9.19 -2.36 3.68
N ARG A 71 10.30 -2.53 4.41
CA ARG A 71 10.89 -3.79 4.88
C ARG A 71 11.07 -3.83 6.40
N ALA A 72 10.68 -2.77 7.12
CA ALA A 72 11.00 -2.58 8.53
C ALA A 72 9.88 -2.96 9.52
N PHE A 73 8.81 -3.63 9.06
CA PHE A 73 7.63 -3.97 9.90
C PHE A 73 7.56 -5.44 10.33
N THR A 74 8.69 -6.13 10.39
CA THR A 74 8.77 -7.46 11.02
C THR A 74 8.69 -7.34 12.55
N GLY A 75 8.25 -8.40 13.22
CA GLY A 75 8.20 -8.47 14.68
C GLY A 75 9.58 -8.24 15.30
N ALA A 76 10.65 -8.69 14.65
CA ALA A 76 12.03 -8.43 15.07
C ALA A 76 12.33 -6.92 15.16
N PHE A 77 11.98 -6.13 14.14
CA PHE A 77 12.21 -4.68 14.17
C PHE A 77 11.25 -3.96 15.13
N LEU A 78 9.98 -4.37 15.16
CA LEU A 78 8.93 -3.68 15.91
C LEU A 78 8.99 -3.91 17.43
N THR A 79 9.53 -5.05 17.87
CA THR A 79 9.60 -5.43 19.29
C THR A 79 10.99 -5.29 19.91
N ALA A 80 12.04 -5.17 19.10
CA ALA A 80 13.39 -4.93 19.59
C ALA A 80 13.45 -3.65 20.43
N ARG A 81 14.23 -3.70 21.51
CA ARG A 81 14.49 -2.53 22.35
C ARG A 81 15.19 -1.45 21.52
N ALA A 82 14.65 -0.24 21.56
CA ALA A 82 15.22 0.89 20.82
C ALA A 82 16.68 1.14 21.20
N HIS A 83 17.51 1.37 20.19
CA HIS A 83 18.93 1.70 20.31
C HIS A 83 19.22 3.02 19.57
N PRO A 84 20.12 3.90 20.07
CA PRO A 84 20.47 5.16 19.39
C PRO A 84 21.00 5.00 17.97
N ASP A 85 21.66 3.87 17.69
CA ASP A 85 22.24 3.54 16.37
C ASP A 85 21.27 2.76 15.46
N ASP A 86 19.99 2.63 15.86
CA ASP A 86 19.00 2.01 14.98
C ASP A 86 18.82 2.83 13.70
N PRO A 87 18.68 2.18 12.53
CA PRO A 87 18.34 2.88 11.29
C PRO A 87 17.11 3.77 11.49
N TYR A 88 17.12 4.96 10.89
CA TYR A 88 16.03 5.91 11.00
C TYR A 88 14.69 5.27 10.62
N GLU A 89 14.63 4.48 9.54
CA GLU A 89 13.40 3.78 9.14
C GLU A 89 12.92 2.71 10.14
N VAL A 90 13.81 2.06 10.89
CA VAL A 90 13.41 1.12 11.96
C VAL A 90 12.76 1.87 13.12
N THR A 91 13.34 3.01 13.51
CA THR A 91 12.71 3.90 14.50
C THR A 91 11.36 4.41 14.00
N ARG A 92 11.29 4.85 12.74
CA ARG A 92 10.05 5.31 12.11
C ARG A 92 8.99 4.20 12.01
N ALA A 93 9.38 2.96 11.74
CA ALA A 93 8.46 1.82 11.72
C ALA A 93 7.83 1.58 13.10
N ARG A 94 8.59 1.74 14.20
CA ARG A 94 8.05 1.65 15.57
C ARG A 94 7.05 2.77 15.86
N GLU A 95 7.33 4.01 15.43
CA GLU A 95 6.38 5.13 15.57
C GLU A 95 5.07 4.86 14.80
N LEU A 96 5.17 4.38 13.55
CA LEU A 96 4.01 4.03 12.74
C LEU A 96 3.25 2.84 13.35
N ASN A 97 3.94 1.89 13.96
CA ASN A 97 3.32 0.77 14.68
C ASN A 97 2.60 1.22 15.96
N GLN A 98 3.09 2.25 16.65
CA GLN A 98 2.37 2.86 17.78
C GLN A 98 1.14 3.64 17.31
N LEU A 99 1.23 4.34 16.17
CA LEU A 99 0.13 5.12 15.62
C LEU A 99 -0.99 4.26 15.02
N LEU A 100 -0.60 3.29 14.19
CA LEU A 100 -1.51 2.51 13.35
C LEU A 100 -1.73 1.09 13.85
N GLY A 101 -0.84 0.59 14.71
CA GLY A 101 -0.90 -0.75 15.28
C GLY A 101 -1.41 -0.72 16.72
N PRO A 102 -0.81 -1.53 17.63
CA PRO A 102 0.29 -2.45 17.38
C PRO A 102 -0.08 -3.56 16.38
N LYS A 103 0.85 -3.92 15.50
CA LYS A 103 0.68 -5.01 14.53
C LYS A 103 0.23 -6.30 15.22
N ALA A 104 -0.71 -7.01 14.59
CA ALA A 104 -1.34 -8.23 15.13
C ALA A 104 -2.08 -8.04 16.48
N SER A 105 -2.44 -6.81 16.85
CA SER A 105 -3.28 -6.50 18.01
C SER A 105 -4.71 -6.11 17.59
N GLY A 106 -5.70 -6.36 18.46
CA GLY A 106 -7.05 -5.83 18.32
C GLY A 106 -7.12 -4.29 18.31
N GLN A 107 -6.05 -3.63 18.79
CA GLN A 107 -5.89 -2.17 18.76
C GLN A 107 -5.36 -1.65 17.42
N ALA A 108 -4.96 -2.49 16.47
CA ALA A 108 -4.54 -2.02 15.15
C ALA A 108 -5.68 -1.32 14.41
N PHE A 109 -5.31 -0.43 13.50
CA PHE A 109 -6.23 0.12 12.50
C PHE A 109 -6.90 -1.02 11.72
N ASP A 110 -8.13 -0.78 11.32
CA ASP A 110 -8.92 -1.78 10.60
C ASP A 110 -8.43 -1.94 9.16
N PHE A 111 -8.02 -0.82 8.53
CA PHE A 111 -7.52 -0.83 7.16
C PHE A 111 -6.45 0.24 6.90
N VAL A 112 -5.40 -0.12 6.15
CA VAL A 112 -4.39 0.80 5.62
C VAL A 112 -4.32 0.70 4.09
N LEU A 113 -4.52 1.83 3.41
CA LEU A 113 -4.23 1.99 1.99
C LEU A 113 -2.88 2.71 1.83
N ASP A 114 -1.89 2.03 1.26
CA ASP A 114 -0.53 2.55 1.10
C ASP A 114 -0.24 2.86 -0.38
N LEU A 115 0.16 4.09 -0.66
CA LEU A 115 0.25 4.66 -2.01
C LEU A 115 1.68 4.60 -2.53
N HIS A 116 1.88 3.93 -3.67
CA HIS A 116 3.19 3.71 -4.30
C HIS A 116 3.21 4.19 -5.75
N ASN A 117 4.41 4.51 -6.21
CA ASN A 117 4.70 4.66 -7.63
C ASN A 117 5.86 3.77 -8.07
N THR A 118 5.77 3.29 -9.30
CA THR A 118 6.83 2.48 -9.92
C THR A 118 7.26 3.07 -11.25
N THR A 119 8.54 2.87 -11.58
CA THR A 119 9.07 3.20 -12.91
C THR A 119 8.66 2.18 -13.97
N ALA A 120 8.21 0.99 -13.56
CA ALA A 120 7.74 -0.05 -14.47
C ALA A 120 6.37 0.31 -15.07
N SER A 121 6.10 -0.17 -16.29
CA SER A 121 4.83 0.08 -16.98
C SER A 121 3.68 -0.81 -16.48
N MET A 122 3.46 -0.82 -15.16
CA MET A 122 2.46 -1.67 -14.50
C MET A 122 1.01 -1.20 -14.71
N GLY A 123 0.79 0.07 -15.07
CA GLY A 123 -0.55 0.67 -15.06
C GLY A 123 -1.05 0.85 -13.62
N THR A 124 -2.31 0.52 -13.35
CA THR A 124 -2.77 0.35 -11.96
C THR A 124 -2.57 -1.09 -11.52
N CYS A 125 -1.87 -1.25 -10.41
CA CYS A 125 -1.69 -2.53 -9.74
C CYS A 125 -2.12 -2.41 -8.28
N LEU A 126 -2.89 -3.40 -7.82
CA LEU A 126 -3.36 -3.53 -6.46
C LEU A 126 -2.58 -4.68 -5.81
N ILE A 127 -1.73 -4.35 -4.84
CA ILE A 127 -0.83 -5.32 -4.21
C ILE A 127 -1.43 -5.77 -2.88
N GLU A 128 -1.75 -7.07 -2.81
CA GLU A 128 -2.33 -7.71 -1.63
C GLU A 128 -1.36 -8.79 -1.12
N SER A 129 -1.23 -8.90 0.20
CA SER A 129 -0.26 -9.83 0.84
C SER A 129 -0.93 -10.84 1.78
N SER A 130 -2.12 -10.56 2.30
CA SER A 130 -2.75 -11.32 3.39
C SER A 130 -3.87 -12.27 2.98
N HIS A 131 -4.16 -12.42 1.68
CA HIS A 131 -5.32 -13.14 1.13
C HIS A 131 -6.64 -12.74 1.81
N ASN A 132 -6.78 -11.45 2.10
CA ASN A 132 -7.91 -10.93 2.85
C ASN A 132 -9.14 -10.77 1.94
N VAL A 133 -10.25 -11.44 2.29
CA VAL A 133 -11.50 -11.41 1.51
C VAL A 133 -12.04 -9.99 1.30
N PHE A 134 -11.98 -9.12 2.32
CA PHE A 134 -12.39 -7.73 2.19
C PHE A 134 -11.51 -7.00 1.17
N ALA A 135 -10.19 -7.16 1.25
CA ALA A 135 -9.26 -6.55 0.30
C ALA A 135 -9.50 -7.05 -1.13
N MET A 136 -9.85 -8.32 -1.33
CA MET A 136 -10.19 -8.86 -2.65
C MET A 136 -11.48 -8.23 -3.22
N HIS A 137 -12.52 -8.04 -2.42
CA HIS A 137 -13.71 -7.31 -2.87
C HIS A 137 -13.42 -5.84 -3.19
N LEU A 138 -12.56 -5.18 -2.40
CA LEU A 138 -12.09 -3.83 -2.71
C LEU A 138 -11.35 -3.81 -4.05
N CYS A 139 -10.46 -4.78 -4.29
CA CYS A 139 -9.76 -4.89 -5.57
C CYS A 139 -10.73 -5.01 -6.74
N ARG A 140 -11.75 -5.86 -6.62
CA ARG A 140 -12.81 -5.98 -7.63
C ARG A 140 -13.57 -4.69 -7.83
N HIS A 141 -13.91 -3.99 -6.74
CA HIS A 141 -14.60 -2.72 -6.82
C HIS A 141 -13.78 -1.67 -7.59
N LEU A 142 -12.48 -1.58 -7.32
CA LEU A 142 -11.56 -0.67 -7.99
C LEU A 142 -11.37 -1.03 -9.47
N GLN A 143 -11.30 -2.31 -9.82
CA GLN A 143 -11.27 -2.76 -11.22
C GLN A 143 -12.47 -2.28 -12.03
N LEU A 144 -13.63 -2.19 -11.38
CA LEU A 144 -14.88 -1.77 -12.04
C LEU A 144 -15.01 -0.23 -12.19
N GLN A 145 -14.14 0.57 -11.55
CA GLN A 145 -14.19 2.03 -11.65
C GLN A 145 -13.64 2.57 -12.97
N SER A 146 -12.74 1.83 -13.62
CA SER A 146 -12.16 2.23 -14.90
C SER A 146 -11.99 1.01 -15.80
N PRO A 147 -13.08 0.41 -16.31
CA PRO A 147 -13.03 -0.81 -17.14
C PRO A 147 -12.14 -0.67 -18.38
N GLU A 148 -11.95 0.56 -18.86
CA GLU A 148 -11.12 0.93 -20.01
C GLU A 148 -9.62 0.94 -19.71
N LEU A 149 -9.21 0.94 -18.44
CA LEU A 149 -7.80 0.95 -18.04
C LEU A 149 -7.45 -0.33 -17.26
N PRO A 150 -6.34 -1.02 -17.60
CA PRO A 150 -5.90 -2.18 -16.84
C PRO A 150 -5.73 -1.87 -15.34
N CYS A 151 -6.38 -2.67 -14.51
CA CYS A 151 -6.27 -2.68 -13.06
C CYS A 151 -6.03 -4.13 -12.61
N ARG A 152 -4.77 -4.48 -12.31
CA ARG A 152 -4.39 -5.88 -12.00
C ARG A 152 -4.23 -6.08 -10.50
N VAL A 153 -4.56 -7.27 -10.02
CA VAL A 153 -4.30 -7.67 -8.64
C VAL A 153 -3.03 -8.51 -8.60
N PHE A 154 -2.08 -8.12 -7.76
CA PHE A 154 -0.81 -8.81 -7.55
C PHE A 154 -0.75 -9.36 -6.11
N LEU A 155 -0.67 -10.68 -6.00
CA LEU A 155 -0.57 -11.41 -4.74
C LEU A 155 0.91 -11.66 -4.43
N TYR A 156 1.47 -10.86 -3.53
CA TYR A 156 2.92 -10.78 -3.37
C TYR A 156 3.49 -11.82 -2.40
N GLN A 157 2.83 -12.03 -1.26
CA GLN A 157 3.41 -12.79 -0.15
C GLN A 157 3.40 -14.30 -0.43
N LEU A 158 4.54 -14.94 -0.17
CA LEU A 158 4.62 -16.40 -0.21
C LEU A 158 4.11 -17.01 1.11
N PRO A 159 3.50 -18.21 1.06
CA PRO A 159 3.02 -18.87 2.28
C PRO A 159 4.12 -19.05 3.32
N GLY A 160 3.84 -18.64 4.56
CA GLY A 160 4.76 -18.80 5.70
C GLY A 160 5.76 -17.66 5.90
N GLU A 161 5.84 -16.69 4.99
CA GLU A 161 6.67 -15.50 5.19
C GLU A 161 6.02 -14.54 6.20
N GLU A 162 6.84 -13.85 6.99
CA GLU A 162 6.35 -12.75 7.81
C GLU A 162 6.13 -11.51 6.92
N THR A 163 5.01 -10.81 7.12
CA THR A 163 4.80 -9.51 6.47
C THR A 163 5.76 -8.46 7.01
N TYR A 164 6.24 -7.58 6.13
CA TYR A 164 7.24 -6.55 6.48
C TYR A 164 6.89 -5.15 5.99
N SER A 165 5.77 -5.01 5.27
CA SER A 165 5.33 -3.76 4.65
C SER A 165 4.59 -2.86 5.63
N VAL A 166 4.53 -1.56 5.35
CA VAL A 166 3.85 -0.56 6.20
C VAL A 166 2.37 -0.92 6.40
N ASN A 167 1.67 -1.29 5.31
CA ASN A 167 0.26 -1.64 5.38
C ASN A 167 -0.05 -2.90 6.20
N SER A 168 0.97 -3.73 6.48
CA SER A 168 0.81 -4.94 7.32
C SER A 168 0.64 -4.65 8.81
N VAL A 169 0.81 -3.40 9.24
CA VAL A 169 0.56 -2.98 10.63
C VAL A 169 -0.92 -3.06 10.99
N ALA A 170 -1.80 -2.78 10.04
CA ALA A 170 -3.25 -2.86 10.24
C ALA A 170 -3.77 -4.30 10.17
N LYS A 171 -5.01 -4.50 10.59
CA LYS A 171 -5.71 -5.81 10.49
C LYS A 171 -5.85 -6.25 9.03
N SER A 172 -6.00 -5.30 8.12
CA SER A 172 -6.05 -5.48 6.67
C SER A 172 -5.40 -4.28 5.98
N GLY A 173 -4.93 -4.44 4.75
CA GLY A 173 -4.39 -3.34 3.98
C GLY A 173 -4.18 -3.69 2.51
N LEU A 174 -3.94 -2.66 1.70
CA LEU A 174 -3.73 -2.78 0.27
C LEU A 174 -2.67 -1.78 -0.19
N GLY A 175 -1.75 -2.23 -1.05
CA GLY A 175 -0.87 -1.34 -1.79
C GLY A 175 -1.53 -0.88 -3.07
N LEU A 176 -1.61 0.44 -3.30
CA LEU A 176 -2.05 1.03 -4.56
C LEU A 176 -0.83 1.51 -5.33
N GLU A 177 -0.42 0.75 -6.34
CA GLU A 177 0.79 0.96 -7.13
C GLU A 177 0.44 1.49 -8.52
N LEU A 178 1.01 2.63 -8.90
CA LEU A 178 0.80 3.25 -10.21
C LEU A 178 2.11 3.56 -10.93
N GLY A 179 2.22 3.08 -12.17
CA GLY A 179 3.34 3.39 -13.05
C GLY A 179 2.97 3.33 -14.53
N PRO A 180 3.87 3.80 -15.42
CA PRO A 180 5.23 4.22 -15.11
C PRO A 180 5.32 5.69 -14.67
N GLN A 181 6.00 5.95 -13.56
CA GLN A 181 6.37 7.29 -13.10
C GLN A 181 7.85 7.30 -12.68
N PRO A 182 8.70 8.16 -13.26
CA PRO A 182 10.05 8.37 -12.75
C PRO A 182 10.03 8.84 -11.29
N GLN A 183 10.96 8.36 -10.49
CA GLN A 183 11.15 8.83 -9.11
C GLN A 183 11.46 10.34 -9.11
N GLY A 184 10.92 11.07 -8.12
CA GLY A 184 11.08 12.53 -8.04
C GLY A 184 10.25 13.33 -9.05
N VAL A 185 9.52 12.67 -9.96
CA VAL A 185 8.64 13.32 -10.94
C VAL A 185 7.19 13.13 -10.55
N LEU A 186 6.41 14.21 -10.59
CA LEU A 186 4.96 14.19 -10.38
C LEU A 186 4.25 14.36 -11.72
N ARG A 187 3.58 13.31 -12.20
CA ARG A 187 2.74 13.42 -13.39
C ARG A 187 1.29 13.68 -13.01
N ALA A 188 0.65 14.63 -13.69
CA ALA A 188 -0.71 15.04 -13.40
C ALA A 188 -1.73 13.92 -13.64
N ASP A 189 -1.56 13.13 -14.71
CA ASP A 189 -2.42 12.00 -15.05
C ASP A 189 -2.43 10.93 -13.94
N LEU A 190 -1.26 10.52 -13.46
CA LEU A 190 -1.13 9.54 -12.39
C LEU A 190 -1.57 10.07 -11.03
N LEU A 191 -1.33 11.36 -10.74
CA LEU A 191 -1.81 12.00 -9.52
C LEU A 191 -3.34 12.01 -9.46
N VAL A 192 -4.00 12.47 -10.53
CA VAL A 192 -5.47 12.51 -10.61
C VAL A 192 -6.06 11.11 -10.52
N ARG A 193 -5.47 10.15 -11.23
CA ARG A 193 -5.92 8.76 -11.20
C ARG A 193 -5.77 8.13 -9.81
N MET A 194 -4.62 8.30 -9.16
CA MET A 194 -4.41 7.80 -7.80
C MET A 194 -5.42 8.40 -6.83
N ARG A 195 -5.67 9.72 -6.90
CA ARG A 195 -6.67 10.40 -6.07
C ARG A 195 -8.08 9.84 -6.26
N ALA A 196 -8.49 9.60 -7.50
CA ALA A 196 -9.78 8.99 -7.82
C ALA A 196 -9.91 7.57 -7.26
N LEU A 197 -8.84 6.76 -7.38
CA LEU A 197 -8.82 5.40 -6.83
C LEU A 197 -8.86 5.38 -5.30
N VAL A 198 -8.21 6.34 -4.63
CA VAL A 198 -8.37 6.52 -3.17
C VAL A 198 -9.81 6.86 -2.83
N ALA A 199 -10.44 7.82 -3.52
CA ALA A 199 -11.83 8.17 -3.27
C ALA A 199 -12.78 6.97 -3.43
N ALA A 200 -12.62 6.18 -4.50
CA ALA A 200 -13.40 4.96 -4.72
C ALA A 200 -13.15 3.89 -3.64
N ALA A 201 -11.92 3.76 -3.14
CA ALA A 201 -11.63 2.84 -2.04
C ALA A 201 -12.36 3.26 -0.75
N LEU A 202 -12.42 4.56 -0.46
CA LEU A 202 -13.16 5.08 0.70
C LEU A 202 -14.68 4.93 0.52
N ASP A 203 -15.20 5.10 -0.69
CA ASP A 203 -16.61 4.85 -1.03
C ASP A 203 -16.97 3.38 -0.82
N PHE A 204 -16.09 2.46 -1.22
CA PHE A 204 -16.28 1.03 -0.98
C PHE A 204 -16.34 0.70 0.52
N ILE A 205 -15.44 1.26 1.33
CA ILE A 205 -15.47 1.09 2.80
C ILE A 205 -16.78 1.66 3.39
N GLN A 206 -17.26 2.80 2.88
CA GLN A 206 -18.54 3.37 3.29
C GLN A 206 -19.72 2.43 2.98
N LEU A 207 -19.76 1.85 1.77
CA LEU A 207 -20.78 0.85 1.40
C LEU A 207 -20.71 -0.38 2.31
N PHE A 208 -19.51 -0.88 2.59
CA PHE A 208 -19.30 -1.98 3.52
C PHE A 208 -19.84 -1.67 4.92
N ASN A 209 -19.56 -0.47 5.43
CA ASN A 209 -20.02 -0.02 6.74
C ASN A 209 -21.54 0.19 6.82
N GLN A 210 -22.21 0.44 5.69
CA GLN A 210 -23.67 0.51 5.58
C GLN A 210 -24.33 -0.87 5.52
N GLY A 211 -23.55 -1.95 5.51
CA GLY A 211 -24.07 -3.32 5.42
C GLY A 211 -24.40 -3.74 3.99
N THR A 212 -23.84 -3.08 2.96
CA THR A 212 -23.98 -3.54 1.58
C THR A 212 -23.49 -4.98 1.44
N GLU A 213 -24.30 -5.82 0.81
CA GLU A 213 -23.93 -7.19 0.47
C GLU A 213 -23.07 -7.19 -0.79
N PHE A 214 -21.96 -7.93 -0.75
CA PHE A 214 -21.06 -8.10 -1.88
C PHE A 214 -21.10 -9.58 -2.28
N PRO A 215 -21.72 -9.92 -3.43
CA PRO A 215 -21.78 -11.29 -3.91
C PRO A 215 -20.40 -11.88 -4.15
N ALA A 216 -20.29 -13.20 -4.01
CA ALA A 216 -19.10 -13.92 -4.41
C ALA A 216 -18.82 -13.72 -5.92
N PHE A 217 -17.54 -13.72 -6.28
CA PHE A 217 -17.09 -13.47 -7.63
C PHE A 217 -15.78 -14.22 -7.90
N GLU A 218 -15.44 -14.36 -9.17
CA GLU A 218 -14.14 -14.81 -9.63
C GLU A 218 -13.36 -13.61 -10.17
N LEU A 219 -12.05 -13.59 -9.93
CA LEU A 219 -11.15 -12.60 -10.53
C LEU A 219 -9.86 -13.26 -11.00
N GLU A 220 -9.28 -12.67 -12.05
CA GLU A 220 -7.89 -12.96 -12.41
C GLU A 220 -6.95 -12.18 -11.48
N ALA A 221 -5.98 -12.89 -10.91
CA ALA A 221 -4.91 -12.31 -10.11
C ALA A 221 -3.57 -12.92 -10.51
N TYR A 222 -2.50 -12.15 -10.32
CA TYR A 222 -1.13 -12.53 -10.63
C TYR A 222 -0.43 -12.85 -9.32
N ARG A 223 0.08 -14.06 -9.17
CA ARG A 223 0.78 -14.47 -7.95
C ARG A 223 2.29 -14.39 -8.15
N ASN A 224 3.01 -13.86 -7.17
CA ASN A 224 4.46 -13.90 -7.17
C ASN A 224 4.96 -15.36 -7.22
N VAL A 225 5.92 -15.63 -8.10
CA VAL A 225 6.55 -16.96 -8.26
C VAL A 225 8.03 -16.88 -7.95
N SER A 226 8.74 -15.97 -8.61
CA SER A 226 10.17 -15.73 -8.40
C SER A 226 10.56 -14.36 -8.97
N SER A 227 11.73 -13.88 -8.56
CA SER A 227 12.42 -12.75 -9.20
C SER A 227 13.52 -13.28 -10.13
N VAL A 228 13.68 -12.65 -11.28
CA VAL A 228 14.82 -12.86 -12.18
C VAL A 228 15.74 -11.65 -12.05
N ASP A 229 16.98 -11.88 -11.63
CA ASP A 229 17.98 -10.82 -11.50
C ASP A 229 18.49 -10.37 -12.88
N PHE A 230 19.11 -9.21 -12.93
CA PHE A 230 19.81 -8.75 -14.12
C PHE A 230 20.99 -9.68 -14.45
N PRO A 231 21.38 -9.79 -15.73
CA PRO A 231 22.68 -10.37 -16.08
C PRO A 231 23.80 -9.60 -15.38
N ARG A 232 24.71 -10.32 -14.71
CA ARG A 232 25.83 -9.72 -13.97
C ARG A 232 27.19 -10.23 -14.44
N THR A 233 28.21 -9.39 -14.28
CA THR A 233 29.62 -9.77 -14.40
C THR A 233 30.05 -10.61 -13.19
N GLU A 234 31.26 -11.17 -13.22
CA GLU A 234 31.87 -11.87 -12.07
C GLU A 234 32.03 -10.97 -10.84
N THR A 235 32.13 -9.64 -11.04
CA THR A 235 32.23 -8.63 -9.98
C THR A 235 30.87 -8.15 -9.47
N GLY A 236 29.76 -8.61 -10.06
CA GLY A 236 28.39 -8.26 -9.66
C GLY A 236 27.81 -7.01 -10.34
N ASP A 237 28.56 -6.38 -11.25
CA ASP A 237 28.09 -5.24 -12.06
C ASP A 237 27.08 -5.68 -13.11
N LEU A 238 26.22 -4.77 -13.58
CA LEU A 238 25.26 -5.07 -14.65
C LEU A 238 26.00 -5.40 -15.96
N ALA A 239 25.80 -6.60 -16.48
CA ALA A 239 26.29 -7.04 -17.79
C ALA A 239 25.24 -6.86 -18.89
N GLY A 240 24.01 -6.49 -18.53
CA GLY A 240 22.92 -6.23 -19.45
C GLY A 240 21.73 -5.59 -18.74
N THR A 241 20.71 -5.24 -19.52
CA THR A 241 19.44 -4.70 -19.01
C THR A 241 18.26 -5.51 -19.57
N VAL A 242 17.04 -5.15 -19.16
CA VAL A 242 15.79 -5.73 -19.67
C VAL A 242 15.76 -5.61 -21.20
N HIS A 243 15.46 -6.71 -21.88
CA HIS A 243 15.39 -6.74 -23.34
C HIS A 243 14.26 -5.83 -23.87
N PRO A 244 14.41 -5.11 -25.00
CA PRO A 244 13.39 -4.18 -25.50
C PRO A 244 12.00 -4.78 -25.77
N GLN A 245 11.92 -6.09 -26.03
CA GLN A 245 10.64 -6.80 -26.21
C GLN A 245 9.91 -7.12 -24.90
N LEU A 246 10.57 -6.90 -23.75
CA LEU A 246 10.02 -7.09 -22.40
C LEU A 246 9.82 -5.76 -21.65
N GLN A 247 10.49 -4.68 -22.08
CA GLN A 247 10.62 -3.40 -21.36
C GLN A 247 9.29 -2.75 -20.98
#